data_AF-A0AAX0S687-F1
#
_entry.id   AF-A0AAX0S687-F1
#
_cell.length_a   1.000
_cell.length_b   1.000
_cell.length_c   1.000
_cell.angle_alpha   90.00
_cell.angle_beta   90.00
_cell.angle_gamma   90.00
#
_symmetry.space_group_name_H-M   'P 1'
#
loop_
_entity.id
_entity.type
_entity.pdbx_description
1 polymer ?
#
loop_
_entity_poly.entity_id
_entity_poly.type
_entity_poly.pdbx_seq_one_letter_code
_entity_poly.pdbx_strand_id
1 'polypeptide(L)'
;MHELIENTKELQSSAWKKSLSDISIHTLQERLDTTEKNGHHPFSDFSDVDMLQWYLHRREHLKRQHEKSARTVQAYERELLQFIEQLLTYSVEINVDLEKVVEGSLFKSLSSRHIRRYQEWLSESSPYVVTKGAYSVATLSRKTTIIKSFLTFLFESGYITEPIHEGFFKINIRKDDRPNRDLGPKEVIQLLDYFREIHHPIVFSIIHILTMTGMRNEEFTRLRVKDLQYDSITSTYFLEVLGKGNKRRQIPLKEKGMNSILMFRSARGLDDIEAAEGEDPLFTTNTGRAYSPSYLSQYITKAIKESGLPFLKFRSSSIGPHTFRHAFAIISHLNGVDVYQIMKSLGHEQLSTTEIYLEKVFEKERHAIHLWKSDVFGEYI
;
A
#
# COMPACT_ATOMS: atom_id res chain seq x y z
N MET A 1 3.98 -26.54 -27.57
CA MET A 1 3.69 -25.67 -26.40
C MET A 1 2.63 -24.61 -26.75
N HIS A 2 2.81 -23.78 -27.79
CA HIS A 2 1.74 -22.91 -28.31
C HIS A 2 0.46 -23.69 -28.68
N GLU A 3 0.56 -24.83 -29.37
CA GLU A 3 -0.60 -25.71 -29.67
C GLU A 3 -1.27 -26.32 -28.42
N LEU A 4 -0.54 -26.52 -27.31
CA LEU A 4 -1.08 -27.03 -26.04
C LEU A 4 -1.82 -25.94 -25.26
N ILE A 5 -1.31 -24.71 -25.30
CA ILE A 5 -1.93 -23.52 -24.73
C ILE A 5 -3.18 -23.09 -25.54
N GLU A 6 -3.17 -23.27 -26.87
CA GLU A 6 -4.32 -23.00 -27.74
C GLU A 6 -5.44 -24.06 -27.63
N ASN A 7 -5.09 -25.34 -27.45
CA ASN A 7 -6.07 -26.43 -27.38
C ASN A 7 -6.66 -26.70 -25.99
N THR A 8 -6.11 -26.09 -24.93
CA THR A 8 -6.62 -26.26 -23.55
C THR A 8 -7.29 -24.96 -23.11
N LYS A 9 -8.64 -24.93 -23.07
CA LYS A 9 -9.42 -23.75 -22.65
C LYS A 9 -9.01 -23.19 -21.27
N GLU A 10 -8.46 -24.03 -20.41
CA GLU A 10 -7.95 -23.69 -19.08
C GLU A 10 -6.58 -22.99 -19.08
N LEU A 11 -5.93 -22.77 -20.22
CA LEU A 11 -4.60 -22.12 -20.30
C LEU A 11 -4.64 -20.72 -20.95
N GLN A 12 -5.83 -20.14 -21.15
CA GLN A 12 -5.98 -18.76 -21.61
C GLN A 12 -6.25 -17.82 -20.42
N SER A 13 -5.39 -16.81 -20.18
CA SER A 13 -5.55 -15.87 -19.06
C SER A 13 -6.90 -15.11 -19.07
N SER A 14 -7.44 -14.86 -20.27
CA SER A 14 -8.77 -14.28 -20.49
C SER A 14 -9.91 -15.20 -20.06
N ALA A 15 -9.72 -16.53 -20.13
CA ALA A 15 -10.67 -17.53 -19.67
C ALA A 15 -10.74 -17.57 -18.15
N TRP A 16 -9.60 -17.48 -17.44
CA TRP A 16 -9.58 -17.49 -15.97
C TRP A 16 -10.37 -16.33 -15.37
N LYS A 17 -10.15 -15.12 -15.89
CA LYS A 17 -10.85 -13.93 -15.38
C LYS A 17 -12.36 -14.03 -15.58
N LYS A 18 -12.81 -14.61 -16.70
CA LYS A 18 -14.22 -14.87 -16.97
C LYS A 18 -14.78 -15.98 -16.07
N SER A 19 -14.02 -17.06 -15.88
CA SER A 19 -14.42 -18.16 -15.00
C SER A 19 -14.50 -17.76 -13.53
N LEU A 20 -13.62 -16.87 -13.05
CA LEU A 20 -13.70 -16.31 -11.69
C LEU A 20 -14.99 -15.52 -11.45
N SER A 21 -15.50 -14.79 -12.46
CA SER A 21 -16.77 -14.07 -12.33
C SER A 21 -17.99 -14.97 -12.35
N ASP A 22 -17.89 -16.16 -12.94
CA ASP A 22 -19.01 -17.08 -13.13
C ASP A 22 -19.24 -18.02 -11.93
N ILE A 23 -18.29 -18.12 -11.01
CA ILE A 23 -18.30 -19.09 -9.90
C ILE A 23 -18.54 -18.38 -8.56
N SER A 24 -19.70 -18.66 -7.95
CA SER A 24 -20.01 -18.14 -6.62
C SER A 24 -19.29 -18.94 -5.51
N ILE A 25 -18.87 -18.24 -4.45
CA ILE A 25 -18.25 -18.89 -3.29
C ILE A 25 -19.21 -19.89 -2.60
N HIS A 26 -20.52 -19.65 -2.67
CA HIS A 26 -21.53 -20.56 -2.15
C HIS A 26 -21.52 -21.90 -2.89
N THR A 27 -21.43 -21.85 -4.22
CA THR A 27 -21.33 -23.04 -5.06
C THR A 27 -20.07 -23.84 -4.74
N LEU A 28 -18.95 -23.16 -4.48
CA LEU A 28 -17.71 -23.84 -4.07
C LEU A 28 -17.84 -24.49 -2.69
N GLN A 29 -18.53 -23.83 -1.75
CA GLN A 29 -18.79 -24.39 -0.42
C GLN A 29 -19.65 -25.66 -0.52
N GLU A 30 -20.73 -25.65 -1.32
CA GLU A 30 -21.59 -26.82 -1.52
C GLU A 30 -20.82 -28.01 -2.12
N ARG A 31 -19.92 -27.74 -3.09
CA ARG A 31 -19.04 -28.78 -3.65
C ARG A 31 -18.14 -29.35 -2.57
N LEU A 32 -17.46 -28.50 -1.79
CA LEU A 32 -16.60 -28.93 -0.70
C LEU A 32 -17.33 -29.82 0.31
N ASP A 33 -18.51 -29.37 0.77
CA ASP A 33 -19.33 -30.11 1.73
C ASP A 33 -19.77 -31.48 1.16
N THR A 34 -20.02 -31.54 -0.16
CA THR A 34 -20.42 -32.79 -0.84
C THR A 34 -19.23 -33.76 -0.98
N THR A 35 -18.05 -33.25 -1.35
CA THR A 35 -16.80 -34.02 -1.44
C THR A 35 -16.45 -34.63 -0.07
N GLU A 36 -16.55 -33.84 1.01
CA GLU A 36 -16.31 -34.29 2.38
C GLU A 36 -17.35 -35.34 2.84
N LYS A 37 -18.65 -35.12 2.55
CA LYS A 37 -19.71 -36.12 2.84
C LYS A 37 -19.47 -37.46 2.16
N ASN A 38 -18.85 -37.43 0.98
CA ASN A 38 -18.51 -38.62 0.21
C ASN A 38 -17.20 -39.28 0.67
N GLY A 39 -16.54 -38.75 1.71
CA GLY A 39 -15.30 -39.32 2.28
C GLY A 39 -14.04 -39.05 1.46
N HIS A 40 -14.11 -38.14 0.47
CA HIS A 40 -12.95 -37.73 -0.31
C HIS A 40 -12.17 -36.61 0.38
N HIS A 41 -10.91 -36.41 -0.02
CA HIS A 41 -10.08 -35.33 0.52
C HIS A 41 -10.68 -33.96 0.14
N PRO A 42 -10.71 -32.98 1.07
CA PRO A 42 -11.13 -31.61 0.76
C PRO A 42 -10.42 -31.08 -0.50
N PHE A 43 -11.17 -30.41 -1.39
CA PHE A 43 -10.66 -29.83 -2.65
C PHE A 43 -10.19 -30.83 -3.73
N SER A 44 -10.40 -32.15 -3.57
CA SER A 44 -10.04 -33.13 -4.61
C SER A 44 -10.69 -32.84 -5.97
N ASP A 45 -11.91 -32.30 -5.93
CA ASP A 45 -12.75 -32.06 -7.11
C ASP A 45 -12.62 -30.61 -7.64
N PHE A 46 -11.70 -29.82 -7.09
CA PHE A 46 -11.51 -28.43 -7.47
C PHE A 46 -10.55 -28.30 -8.65
N SER A 47 -10.84 -27.39 -9.56
CA SER A 47 -9.89 -26.91 -10.57
C SER A 47 -8.95 -25.84 -10.01
N ASP A 48 -7.90 -25.48 -10.74
CA ASP A 48 -7.01 -24.37 -10.36
C ASP A 48 -7.78 -23.05 -10.17
N VAL A 49 -8.79 -22.81 -11.01
CA VAL A 49 -9.65 -21.62 -10.97
C VAL A 49 -10.51 -21.65 -9.70
N ASP A 50 -11.09 -22.81 -9.35
CA ASP A 50 -11.87 -22.96 -8.12
C ASP A 50 -10.99 -22.69 -6.89
N MET A 51 -9.74 -23.19 -6.89
CA MET A 51 -8.79 -22.95 -5.81
C MET A 51 -8.40 -21.47 -5.68
N LEU A 52 -8.20 -20.78 -6.81
CA LEU A 52 -7.93 -19.35 -6.82
C LEU A 52 -9.14 -18.54 -6.31
N GLN A 53 -10.35 -18.86 -6.79
CA GLN A 53 -11.59 -18.20 -6.38
C GLN A 53 -11.84 -18.40 -4.88
N TRP A 54 -11.66 -19.63 -4.40
CA TRP A 54 -11.75 -19.96 -3.00
C TRP A 54 -10.74 -19.15 -2.19
N TYR A 55 -9.46 -19.11 -2.57
CA TYR A 55 -8.45 -18.34 -1.85
C TYR A 55 -8.74 -16.84 -1.77
N LEU A 56 -9.28 -16.25 -2.84
CA LEU A 56 -9.60 -14.82 -2.91
C LEU A 56 -10.81 -14.45 -2.05
N HIS A 57 -11.82 -15.32 -1.99
CA HIS A 57 -13.13 -15.01 -1.42
C HIS A 57 -13.49 -15.78 -0.15
N ARG A 58 -12.68 -16.76 0.26
CA ARG A 58 -12.87 -17.49 1.53
C ARG A 58 -12.84 -16.47 2.67
N ARG A 59 -13.99 -16.32 3.34
CA ARG A 59 -14.10 -15.62 4.61
C ARG A 59 -13.18 -16.32 5.60
N GLU A 60 -12.41 -15.53 6.33
CA GLU A 60 -11.35 -15.96 7.23
C GLU A 60 -11.60 -17.31 7.90
N HIS A 61 -10.55 -18.13 7.96
CA HIS A 61 -10.44 -19.24 8.90
C HIS A 61 -11.13 -18.89 10.21
N LEU A 62 -12.07 -19.74 10.61
CA LEU A 62 -12.73 -19.76 11.92
C LEU A 62 -11.81 -19.16 13.01
N LYS A 63 -12.11 -17.92 13.40
CA LYS A 63 -11.43 -17.08 14.42
C LYS A 63 -10.09 -16.43 14.00
N ARG A 64 -10.13 -15.18 13.52
CA ARG A 64 -9.37 -14.00 14.04
C ARG A 64 -9.56 -12.72 13.18
N GLN A 65 -10.68 -12.03 13.42
CA GLN A 65 -10.79 -10.56 13.48
C GLN A 65 -10.43 -9.62 12.31
N HIS A 66 -10.10 -10.04 11.07
CA HIS A 66 -9.83 -9.07 10.00
C HIS A 66 -10.23 -9.53 8.58
N GLU A 67 -11.51 -9.36 8.22
CA GLU A 67 -11.95 -9.43 6.82
C GLU A 67 -10.99 -8.63 5.92
N LYS A 68 -10.42 -9.31 4.91
CA LYS A 68 -9.60 -8.63 3.88
C LYS A 68 -10.49 -7.59 3.22
N SER A 69 -10.06 -6.32 3.20
CA SER A 69 -10.81 -5.28 2.53
C SER A 69 -10.98 -5.61 1.03
N ALA A 70 -12.09 -5.20 0.41
CA ALA A 70 -12.33 -5.43 -1.03
C ALA A 70 -11.14 -4.99 -1.91
N ARG A 71 -10.47 -3.90 -1.51
CA ARG A 71 -9.24 -3.41 -2.17
C ARG A 71 -8.07 -4.40 -2.06
N THR A 72 -7.94 -5.08 -0.94
CA THR A 72 -6.91 -6.10 -0.71
C THR A 72 -7.19 -7.32 -1.59
N VAL A 73 -8.45 -7.76 -1.68
CA VAL A 73 -8.86 -8.87 -2.55
C VAL A 73 -8.54 -8.55 -4.02
N GLN A 74 -8.95 -7.38 -4.51
CA GLN A 74 -8.64 -6.93 -5.88
C GLN A 74 -7.13 -6.85 -6.15
N ALA A 75 -6.34 -6.43 -5.15
CA ALA A 75 -4.89 -6.40 -5.29
C ALA A 75 -4.32 -7.83 -5.38
N TYR A 76 -4.78 -8.77 -4.56
CA TYR A 76 -4.35 -10.17 -4.62
C TYR A 76 -4.75 -10.81 -5.94
N GLU A 77 -6.01 -10.65 -6.37
CA GLU A 77 -6.53 -11.14 -7.64
C GLU A 77 -5.67 -10.68 -8.81
N ARG A 78 -5.42 -9.36 -8.91
CA ARG A 78 -4.59 -8.80 -9.98
C ARG A 78 -3.19 -9.39 -10.00
N GLU A 79 -2.54 -9.52 -8.84
CA GLU A 79 -1.17 -10.02 -8.75
C GLU A 79 -1.08 -11.52 -9.05
N LEU A 80 -2.06 -12.32 -8.60
CA LEU A 80 -2.11 -13.76 -8.88
C LEU A 80 -2.45 -14.06 -10.34
N LEU A 81 -3.41 -13.33 -10.93
CA LEU A 81 -3.70 -13.45 -12.36
C LEU A 81 -2.49 -13.06 -13.21
N GLN A 82 -1.78 -11.99 -12.83
CA GLN A 82 -0.54 -11.61 -13.50
C GLN A 82 0.54 -12.69 -13.36
N PHE A 83 0.67 -13.32 -12.19
CA PHE A 83 1.59 -14.43 -11.98
C PHE A 83 1.29 -15.61 -12.92
N ILE A 84 0.02 -16.02 -12.99
CA ILE A 84 -0.44 -17.12 -13.85
C ILE A 84 -0.20 -16.79 -15.33
N GLU A 85 -0.60 -15.59 -15.77
CA GLU A 85 -0.37 -15.12 -17.13
C GLU A 85 1.13 -15.14 -17.47
N GLN A 86 1.98 -14.68 -16.57
CA GLN A 86 3.43 -14.67 -16.80
C GLN A 86 4.02 -16.07 -16.93
N LEU A 87 3.59 -17.02 -16.09
CA LEU A 87 4.03 -18.41 -16.19
C LEU A 87 3.66 -19.05 -17.53
N LEU A 88 2.48 -18.71 -18.08
CA LEU A 88 1.98 -19.27 -19.33
C LEU A 88 2.59 -18.60 -20.56
N THR A 89 2.64 -17.27 -20.58
CA THR A 89 3.12 -16.48 -21.72
C THR A 89 4.64 -16.54 -21.86
N TYR A 90 5.37 -16.53 -20.74
CA TYR A 90 6.83 -16.49 -20.72
C TYR A 90 7.46 -17.81 -20.26
N SER A 91 6.74 -18.93 -20.43
CA SER A 91 7.19 -20.25 -19.98
C SER A 91 8.59 -20.61 -20.50
N VAL A 92 8.88 -20.29 -21.77
CA VAL A 92 10.19 -20.55 -22.39
C VAL A 92 11.30 -19.71 -21.74
N GLU A 93 11.06 -18.42 -21.51
CA GLU A 93 12.03 -17.51 -20.88
C GLU A 93 12.27 -17.86 -19.41
N ILE A 94 11.21 -18.22 -18.69
CA ILE A 94 11.28 -18.67 -17.30
C ILE A 94 11.84 -20.11 -17.24
N ASN A 95 11.99 -20.79 -18.38
CA ASN A 95 12.43 -22.18 -18.47
C ASN A 95 11.52 -23.07 -17.59
N VAL A 96 10.22 -22.88 -17.75
CA VAL A 96 9.16 -23.73 -17.20
C VAL A 96 8.74 -24.66 -18.31
N ASP A 97 9.23 -25.90 -18.25
CA ASP A 97 8.92 -26.93 -19.23
C ASP A 97 7.53 -27.49 -18.93
N LEU A 98 6.49 -26.76 -19.34
CA LEU A 98 5.08 -27.15 -19.17
C LEU A 98 4.65 -28.27 -20.13
N GLU A 99 5.59 -29.06 -20.67
CA GLU A 99 5.32 -30.13 -21.64
C GLU A 99 4.43 -31.25 -21.07
N LYS A 100 4.23 -31.28 -19.75
CA LYS A 100 3.38 -32.23 -19.04
C LYS A 100 2.51 -31.50 -18.03
N VAL A 101 1.40 -30.89 -18.49
CA VAL A 101 0.36 -30.45 -17.56
C VAL A 101 -0.20 -31.70 -16.86
N VAL A 102 0.10 -31.86 -15.57
CA VAL A 102 -0.35 -32.96 -14.72
C VAL A 102 -1.81 -32.73 -14.37
N GLU A 103 -2.67 -33.69 -14.74
CA GLU A 103 -4.10 -33.68 -14.40
C GLU A 103 -4.86 -32.42 -14.88
N GLY A 104 -4.40 -31.78 -15.97
CA GLY A 104 -5.01 -30.53 -16.45
C GLY A 104 -4.74 -29.30 -15.57
N SER A 105 -3.96 -29.43 -14.49
CA SER A 105 -3.66 -28.34 -13.56
C SER A 105 -2.28 -27.74 -13.82
N LEU A 106 -2.23 -26.43 -14.00
CA LEU A 106 -1.00 -25.65 -14.02
C LEU A 106 -0.25 -25.83 -12.71
N PHE A 107 -0.92 -25.66 -11.56
CA PHE A 107 -0.25 -25.65 -10.26
C PHE A 107 0.31 -27.01 -9.86
N LYS A 108 -0.39 -28.11 -10.16
CA LYS A 108 0.11 -29.48 -9.93
C LYS A 108 1.33 -29.83 -10.81
N SER A 109 1.54 -29.07 -11.89
CA SER A 109 2.68 -29.23 -12.80
C SER A 109 3.91 -28.43 -12.37
N LEU A 110 3.79 -27.55 -11.38
CA LEU A 110 4.89 -26.72 -10.92
C LEU A 110 5.77 -27.45 -9.89
N SER A 111 7.02 -27.01 -9.79
CA SER A 111 8.00 -27.46 -8.80
C SER A 111 8.70 -26.25 -8.19
N SER A 112 9.41 -26.44 -7.07
CA SER A 112 10.19 -25.38 -6.43
C SER A 112 11.21 -24.72 -7.37
N ARG A 113 11.75 -25.48 -8.34
CA ARG A 113 12.65 -24.94 -9.37
C ARG A 113 11.94 -23.95 -10.30
N HIS A 114 10.68 -24.20 -10.67
CA HIS A 114 9.90 -23.27 -11.51
C HIS A 114 9.63 -21.96 -10.77
N ILE A 115 9.28 -22.03 -9.48
CA ILE A 115 9.06 -20.84 -8.66
C ILE A 115 10.33 -20.01 -8.49
N ARG A 116 11.48 -20.68 -8.32
CA ARG A 116 12.79 -20.03 -8.27
C ARG A 116 13.12 -19.27 -9.55
N ARG A 117 13.01 -19.94 -10.70
CA ARG A 117 13.24 -19.34 -12.02
C ARG A 117 12.30 -18.19 -12.30
N TYR A 118 11.02 -18.32 -11.92
CA TYR A 118 10.06 -17.23 -12.01
C TYR A 118 10.51 -16.01 -11.21
N GLN A 119 10.99 -16.20 -9.97
CA GLN A 119 11.47 -15.10 -9.15
C GLN A 119 12.69 -14.39 -9.76
N GLU A 120 13.65 -15.15 -10.28
CA GLU A 120 14.83 -14.63 -10.98
C GLU A 120 14.42 -13.82 -12.22
N TRP A 121 13.63 -14.41 -13.11
CA TRP A 121 13.08 -13.75 -14.30
C TRP A 121 12.26 -12.50 -13.95
N LEU A 122 11.43 -12.56 -12.91
CA LEU A 122 10.64 -11.41 -12.47
C LEU A 122 11.53 -10.23 -12.07
N SER A 123 12.66 -10.51 -11.42
CA SER A 123 13.60 -9.48 -10.98
C SER A 123 14.51 -8.93 -12.09
N GLU A 124 14.87 -9.75 -13.08
CA GLU A 124 15.93 -9.43 -14.05
C GLU A 124 15.42 -9.15 -15.47
N SER A 125 14.35 -9.82 -15.91
CA SER A 125 14.02 -9.90 -17.35
C SER A 125 12.54 -9.75 -17.68
N SER A 126 11.65 -9.61 -16.69
CA SER A 126 10.22 -9.43 -16.96
C SER A 126 9.92 -8.20 -17.84
N PRO A 127 8.78 -8.17 -18.56
CA PRO A 127 8.42 -7.04 -19.44
C PRO A 127 8.44 -5.68 -18.75
N TYR A 128 8.10 -5.65 -17.46
CA TYR A 128 8.22 -4.43 -16.66
C TYR A 128 9.68 -4.01 -16.50
N VAL A 129 10.59 -4.95 -16.20
CA VAL A 129 12.01 -4.64 -16.03
C VAL A 129 12.63 -4.15 -17.32
N VAL A 130 12.28 -4.77 -18.45
CA VAL A 130 12.73 -4.34 -19.78
C VAL A 130 12.25 -2.91 -20.11
N THR A 131 11.02 -2.55 -19.73
CA THR A 131 10.41 -1.26 -20.12
C THR A 131 10.59 -0.13 -19.10
N LYS A 132 10.75 -0.46 -17.81
CA LYS A 132 10.75 0.50 -16.68
C LYS A 132 11.97 0.36 -15.77
N GLY A 133 12.83 -0.62 -16.00
CA GLY A 133 13.97 -0.95 -15.14
C GLY A 133 13.58 -1.80 -13.94
N ALA A 134 14.56 -2.12 -13.10
CA ALA A 134 14.39 -3.03 -11.96
C ALA A 134 13.24 -2.61 -11.02
N TYR A 135 12.48 -3.59 -10.56
CA TYR A 135 11.51 -3.37 -9.50
C TYR A 135 12.19 -2.90 -8.21
N SER A 136 11.52 -2.02 -7.45
CA SER A 136 11.93 -1.78 -6.07
C SER A 136 11.85 -3.07 -5.25
N VAL A 137 12.76 -3.26 -4.29
CA VAL A 137 12.79 -4.44 -3.43
C VAL A 137 11.48 -4.61 -2.66
N ALA A 138 10.85 -3.51 -2.24
CA ALA A 138 9.53 -3.53 -1.63
C ALA A 138 8.44 -4.07 -2.57
N THR A 139 8.49 -3.72 -3.87
CA THR A 139 7.54 -4.24 -4.86
C THR A 139 7.74 -5.74 -5.09
N LEU A 140 8.99 -6.19 -5.26
CA LEU A 140 9.30 -7.62 -5.41
C LEU A 140 8.87 -8.40 -4.17
N SER A 141 9.23 -7.92 -2.97
CA SER A 141 8.82 -8.55 -1.72
C SER A 141 7.30 -8.68 -1.60
N ARG A 142 6.54 -7.64 -1.99
CA ARG A 142 5.08 -7.70 -1.97
C ARG A 142 4.53 -8.75 -2.94
N LYS A 143 5.03 -8.76 -4.19
CA LYS A 143 4.64 -9.75 -5.21
C LYS A 143 4.92 -11.17 -4.70
N THR A 144 6.15 -11.42 -4.25
CA THR A 144 6.56 -12.71 -3.67
C THR A 144 5.72 -13.09 -2.47
N THR A 145 5.36 -12.16 -1.57
CA THR A 145 4.53 -12.46 -0.39
C THR A 145 3.13 -12.93 -0.78
N ILE A 146 2.49 -12.26 -1.74
CA ILE A 146 1.14 -12.62 -2.21
C ILE A 146 1.16 -14.01 -2.86
N ILE A 147 2.10 -14.23 -3.78
CA ILE A 147 2.22 -15.51 -4.49
C ILE A 147 2.58 -16.62 -3.52
N LYS A 148 3.58 -16.41 -2.65
CA LYS A 148 3.98 -17.40 -1.64
C LYS A 148 2.82 -17.76 -0.73
N SER A 149 2.03 -16.78 -0.27
CA SER A 149 0.85 -17.03 0.57
C SER A 149 -0.19 -17.90 -0.14
N PHE A 150 -0.40 -17.70 -1.44
CA PHE A 150 -1.32 -18.52 -2.23
C PHE A 150 -0.78 -19.95 -2.42
N LEU A 151 0.50 -20.09 -2.80
CA LEU A 151 1.13 -21.40 -2.99
C LEU A 151 1.24 -22.19 -1.67
N THR A 152 1.41 -21.50 -0.53
CA THR A 152 1.34 -22.12 0.80
C THR A 152 -0.05 -22.67 1.05
N PHE A 153 -1.09 -21.89 0.75
CA PHE A 153 -2.48 -22.35 0.85
C PHE A 153 -2.75 -23.59 -0.01
N LEU A 154 -2.29 -23.65 -1.26
CA LEU A 154 -2.47 -24.83 -2.12
C LEU A 154 -1.84 -26.10 -1.52
N PHE A 155 -0.68 -25.96 -0.87
CA PHE A 155 0.00 -27.07 -0.22
C PHE A 155 -0.70 -27.49 1.09
N GLU A 156 -1.05 -26.53 1.94
CA GLU A 156 -1.76 -26.79 3.21
C GLU A 156 -3.17 -27.36 2.98
N SER A 157 -3.80 -27.03 1.84
CA SER A 157 -5.09 -27.61 1.45
C SER A 157 -4.98 -28.99 0.81
N GLY A 158 -3.76 -29.52 0.63
CA GLY A 158 -3.50 -30.79 -0.05
C GLY A 158 -3.78 -30.78 -1.55
N TYR A 159 -3.97 -29.60 -2.16
CA TYR A 159 -4.25 -29.48 -3.60
C TYR A 159 -3.02 -29.77 -4.46
N ILE A 160 -1.86 -29.32 -3.99
CA ILE A 160 -0.56 -29.73 -4.49
C ILE A 160 0.15 -30.55 -3.43
N THR A 161 0.93 -31.55 -3.86
CA THR A 161 1.65 -32.46 -2.96
C THR A 161 3.03 -31.95 -2.57
N GLU A 162 3.64 -31.10 -3.42
CA GLU A 162 4.99 -30.57 -3.21
C GLU A 162 4.94 -29.12 -2.67
N PRO A 163 5.82 -28.75 -1.72
CA PRO A 163 5.84 -27.41 -1.13
C PRO A 163 6.54 -26.39 -2.05
N ILE A 164 5.98 -26.15 -3.25
CA ILE A 164 6.61 -25.30 -4.28
C ILE A 164 6.85 -23.86 -3.84
N HIS A 165 6.13 -23.39 -2.82
CA HIS A 165 6.29 -22.08 -2.19
C HIS A 165 7.67 -21.89 -1.53
N GLU A 166 8.39 -22.98 -1.22
CA GLU A 166 9.77 -22.96 -0.74
C GLU A 166 10.79 -22.64 -1.84
N GLY A 167 10.38 -22.67 -3.11
CA GLY A 167 11.21 -22.24 -4.23
C GLY A 167 11.61 -20.76 -4.19
N PHE A 168 10.85 -19.92 -3.48
CA PHE A 168 11.18 -18.50 -3.31
C PHE A 168 12.39 -18.30 -2.40
N PHE A 169 13.41 -17.62 -2.91
CA PHE A 169 14.50 -17.09 -2.11
C PHE A 169 14.02 -15.92 -1.23
N LYS A 170 14.65 -15.81 -0.06
CA LYS A 170 14.48 -14.63 0.79
C LYS A 170 15.02 -13.40 0.06
N ILE A 171 14.13 -12.49 -0.28
CA ILE A 171 14.51 -11.16 -0.71
C ILE A 171 15.02 -10.43 0.54
N ASN A 172 16.34 -10.24 0.63
CA ASN A 172 16.94 -9.44 1.69
C ASN A 172 16.63 -7.97 1.40
N ILE A 173 15.61 -7.44 2.08
CA ILE A 173 15.34 -6.01 2.11
C ILE A 173 16.43 -5.36 2.97
N ARG A 174 17.41 -4.73 2.34
CA ARG A 174 18.37 -3.88 3.03
C ARG A 174 17.66 -2.59 3.44
N LYS A 175 18.13 -1.96 4.52
CA LYS A 175 17.57 -0.68 4.97
C LYS A 175 17.62 0.38 3.87
N ASP A 176 18.67 0.37 3.06
CA ASP A 176 18.89 1.28 1.92
C ASP A 176 17.89 1.11 0.77
N ASP A 177 17.19 -0.03 0.71
CA ASP A 177 16.18 -0.29 -0.32
C ASP A 177 14.86 0.46 -0.05
N ARG A 178 14.72 1.07 1.13
CA ARG A 178 13.53 1.86 1.49
C ARG A 178 13.65 3.25 0.86
N PRO A 179 12.62 3.73 0.12
CA PRO A 179 12.66 5.05 -0.48
C PRO A 179 12.81 6.12 0.60
N ASN A 180 13.67 7.12 0.35
CA ASN A 180 13.89 8.22 1.29
C ASN A 180 12.68 9.18 1.34
N ARG A 181 11.74 8.90 2.23
CA ARG A 181 10.53 9.69 2.44
C ARG A 181 10.71 10.84 3.44
N ASP A 182 11.92 11.06 3.93
CA ASP A 182 12.16 12.09 4.93
C ASP A 182 11.89 13.46 4.31
N LEU A 183 11.23 14.31 5.07
CA LEU A 183 10.99 15.69 4.69
C LEU A 183 11.09 16.52 5.97
N GLY A 184 12.15 17.31 6.08
CA GLY A 184 12.43 18.11 7.25
C GLY A 184 11.58 19.38 7.32
N PRO A 185 11.55 20.08 8.47
CA PRO A 185 10.80 21.32 8.64
C PRO A 185 11.13 22.37 7.56
N LYS A 186 12.42 22.54 7.23
CA LYS A 186 12.88 23.52 6.23
C LYS A 186 12.31 23.23 4.83
N GLU A 187 12.27 21.98 4.41
CA GLU A 187 11.76 21.58 3.10
C GLU A 187 10.24 21.74 3.02
N VAL A 188 9.52 21.44 4.10
CA VAL A 188 8.07 21.72 4.20
C VAL A 188 7.81 23.21 4.07
N ILE A 189 8.56 24.05 4.79
CA ILE A 189 8.42 25.51 4.75
C ILE A 189 8.66 26.02 3.32
N GLN A 190 9.72 25.57 2.65
CA GLN A 190 9.98 25.93 1.25
C GLN A 190 8.83 25.59 0.31
N LEU A 191 8.19 24.42 0.50
CA LEU A 191 7.00 24.05 -0.29
C LEU A 191 5.82 24.99 0.00
N LEU A 192 5.53 25.24 1.28
CA LEU A 192 4.44 26.11 1.69
C LEU A 192 4.64 27.56 1.22
N ASP A 193 5.87 28.08 1.33
CA ASP A 193 6.21 29.43 0.88
C ASP A 193 6.08 29.53 -0.64
N TYR A 194 6.62 28.56 -1.40
CA TYR A 194 6.46 28.53 -2.86
C TYR A 194 4.97 28.57 -3.28
N PHE A 195 4.12 27.68 -2.75
CA PHE A 195 2.71 27.65 -3.13
C PHE A 195 1.92 28.86 -2.62
N ARG A 196 2.40 29.55 -1.59
CA ARG A 196 1.85 30.84 -1.16
C ARG A 196 2.22 31.95 -2.13
N GLU A 197 3.49 32.03 -2.53
CA GLU A 197 4.02 33.04 -3.46
C GLU A 197 3.38 32.96 -4.85
N ILE A 198 3.17 31.75 -5.38
CA ILE A 198 2.47 31.57 -6.66
C ILE A 198 0.95 31.62 -6.54
N HIS A 199 0.42 32.03 -5.38
CA HIS A 199 -1.01 32.13 -5.08
C HIS A 199 -1.80 30.85 -5.42
N HIS A 200 -1.28 29.70 -5.02
CA HIS A 200 -1.90 28.39 -5.25
C HIS A 200 -2.52 27.81 -3.96
N PRO A 201 -3.68 28.33 -3.50
CA PRO A 201 -4.26 27.99 -2.20
C PRO A 201 -4.63 26.52 -2.03
N ILE A 202 -4.96 25.83 -3.12
CA ILE A 202 -5.38 24.42 -3.10
C ILE A 202 -4.23 23.50 -2.67
N VAL A 203 -3.10 23.52 -3.38
CA VAL A 203 -1.93 22.70 -3.06
C VAL A 203 -1.32 23.11 -1.73
N PHE A 204 -1.24 24.42 -1.45
CA PHE A 204 -0.83 24.91 -0.13
C PHE A 204 -1.63 24.23 0.99
N SER A 205 -2.96 24.29 0.91
CA SER A 205 -3.84 23.80 1.97
C SER A 205 -3.73 22.29 2.14
N ILE A 206 -3.65 21.55 1.03
CA ILE A 206 -3.44 20.09 1.07
C ILE A 206 -2.12 19.75 1.76
N ILE A 207 -1.01 20.38 1.37
CA ILE A 207 0.32 20.15 1.97
C ILE A 207 0.29 20.48 3.46
N HIS A 208 -0.30 21.63 3.82
CA HIS A 208 -0.35 22.11 5.19
C HIS A 208 -1.15 21.15 6.08
N ILE A 209 -2.36 20.75 5.66
CA ILE A 209 -3.20 19.81 6.43
C ILE A 209 -2.54 18.44 6.56
N LEU A 210 -2.02 17.87 5.47
CA LEU A 210 -1.35 16.56 5.53
C LEU A 210 -0.15 16.57 6.47
N THR A 211 0.60 17.68 6.48
CA THR A 211 1.76 17.84 7.36
C THR A 211 1.35 18.05 8.81
N MET A 212 0.34 18.89 9.10
CA MET A 212 -0.07 19.19 10.47
C MET A 212 -0.78 18.02 11.17
N THR A 213 -1.49 17.20 10.40
CA THR A 213 -2.32 16.11 10.95
C THR A 213 -1.64 14.76 10.91
N GLY A 214 -0.64 14.60 10.04
CA GLY A 214 0.00 13.31 9.79
C GLY A 214 -0.96 12.23 9.30
N MET A 215 -2.14 12.57 8.77
CA MET A 215 -3.14 11.58 8.36
C MET A 215 -2.73 10.79 7.11
N ARG A 216 -3.35 9.63 6.89
CA ARG A 216 -3.13 8.83 5.68
C ARG A 216 -3.82 9.48 4.48
N ASN A 217 -3.30 9.19 3.28
CA ASN A 217 -3.91 9.60 2.01
C ASN A 217 -5.41 9.21 1.94
N GLU A 218 -5.73 7.97 2.30
CA GLU A 218 -7.13 7.49 2.29
C GLU A 218 -8.02 8.22 3.30
N GLU A 219 -7.49 8.53 4.48
CA GLU A 219 -8.21 9.28 5.52
C GLU A 219 -8.55 10.67 5.00
N PHE A 220 -7.56 11.39 4.45
CA PHE A 220 -7.76 12.72 3.85
C PHE A 220 -8.84 12.71 2.76
N THR A 221 -8.78 11.77 1.82
CA THR A 221 -9.73 11.71 0.69
C THR A 221 -11.16 11.34 1.09
N ARG A 222 -11.35 10.78 2.30
CA ARG A 222 -12.65 10.36 2.80
C ARG A 222 -13.31 11.39 3.71
N LEU A 223 -12.60 12.42 4.15
CA LEU A 223 -13.14 13.45 5.01
C LEU A 223 -14.39 14.10 4.40
N ARG A 224 -15.40 14.23 5.25
CA ARG A 224 -16.66 14.94 4.99
C ARG A 224 -16.78 16.16 5.87
N VAL A 225 -17.70 17.06 5.53
CA VAL A 225 -17.97 18.26 6.33
C VAL A 225 -18.35 17.89 7.76
N LYS A 226 -19.19 16.85 7.97
CA LYS A 226 -19.56 16.34 9.30
C LYS A 226 -18.38 15.84 10.16
N ASP A 227 -17.26 15.51 9.53
CA ASP A 227 -16.08 15.01 10.24
C ASP A 227 -15.29 16.16 10.88
N LEU A 228 -15.54 17.41 10.48
CA LEU A 228 -15.03 18.61 11.13
C LEU A 228 -15.97 19.02 12.26
N GLN A 229 -15.52 18.86 13.50
CA GLN A 229 -16.30 19.12 14.69
C GLN A 229 -15.61 20.13 15.59
N TYR A 230 -16.40 20.81 16.42
CA TYR A 230 -15.92 21.73 17.43
C TYR A 230 -16.08 21.11 18.81
N ASP A 231 -14.99 21.03 19.57
CA ASP A 231 -15.02 20.61 20.96
C ASP A 231 -15.20 21.84 21.85
N SER A 232 -16.33 21.93 22.54
CA SER A 232 -16.64 23.05 23.45
C SER A 232 -15.83 23.04 24.74
N ILE A 233 -15.29 21.88 25.15
CA ILE A 233 -14.47 21.74 26.36
C ILE A 233 -13.08 22.29 26.10
N THR A 234 -12.44 21.87 25.01
CA THR A 234 -11.09 22.33 24.66
C THR A 234 -11.09 23.63 23.87
N SER A 235 -12.26 24.08 23.40
CA SER A 235 -12.43 25.23 22.50
C SER A 235 -11.59 25.11 21.23
N THR A 236 -11.54 23.90 20.66
CA THR A 236 -10.76 23.61 19.45
C THR A 236 -11.56 22.82 18.44
N TYR A 237 -11.33 23.09 17.16
CA TYR A 237 -11.79 22.20 16.10
C TYR A 237 -10.97 20.91 16.08
N PHE A 238 -11.60 19.81 15.67
CA PHE A 238 -10.92 18.55 15.40
C PHE A 238 -11.54 17.84 14.19
N LEU A 239 -10.76 16.96 13.58
CA LEU A 239 -11.22 16.04 12.54
C LEU A 239 -11.42 14.65 13.13
N GLU A 240 -12.62 14.10 12.99
CA GLU A 240 -12.87 12.70 13.27
C GLU A 240 -12.48 11.85 12.05
N VAL A 241 -11.43 11.03 12.20
CA VAL A 241 -10.94 10.20 11.09
C VAL A 241 -11.18 8.71 11.33
N LEU A 242 -11.61 8.01 10.28
CA LEU A 242 -11.78 6.57 10.28
C LEU A 242 -10.51 5.88 9.77
N GLY A 243 -9.78 5.24 10.67
CA GLY A 243 -8.56 4.48 10.37
C GLY A 243 -8.82 3.04 9.93
N LYS A 244 -7.73 2.27 9.79
CA LYS A 244 -7.77 0.84 9.47
C LYS A 244 -8.56 0.07 10.55
N GLY A 245 -9.43 -0.85 10.11
CA GLY A 245 -10.27 -1.65 11.01
C GLY A 245 -11.45 -0.86 11.63
N ASN A 246 -11.91 0.21 10.97
CA ASN A 246 -12.98 1.10 11.43
C ASN A 246 -12.72 1.76 12.79
N LYS A 247 -11.46 1.87 13.20
CA LYS A 247 -11.07 2.58 14.43
C LYS A 247 -11.13 4.09 14.18
N ARG A 248 -11.99 4.79 14.92
CA ARG A 248 -12.06 6.26 14.90
C ARG A 248 -10.95 6.86 15.76
N ARG A 249 -10.39 7.99 15.34
CA ARG A 249 -9.54 8.84 16.17
C ARG A 249 -9.82 10.31 15.87
N GLN A 250 -9.67 11.15 16.87
CA GLN A 250 -9.82 12.60 16.73
C GLN A 250 -8.44 13.22 16.50
N ILE A 251 -8.35 14.14 15.55
CA ILE A 251 -7.13 14.90 15.27
C ILE A 251 -7.44 16.37 15.53
N PRO A 252 -6.91 16.97 16.61
CA PRO A 252 -7.14 18.38 16.91
C PRO A 252 -6.51 19.26 15.83
N LEU A 253 -7.21 20.35 15.49
CA LEU A 253 -6.77 21.36 14.54
C LEU A 253 -6.37 22.63 15.30
N LYS A 254 -5.16 23.12 15.01
CA LYS A 254 -4.80 24.49 15.36
C LYS A 254 -5.51 25.45 14.42
N GLU A 255 -5.64 26.71 14.84
CA GLU A 255 -6.26 27.80 14.06
C GLU A 255 -5.75 27.85 12.60
N LYS A 256 -4.43 27.80 12.38
CA LYS A 256 -3.85 27.80 11.02
C LYS A 256 -4.28 26.60 10.16
N GLY A 257 -4.55 25.45 10.79
CA GLY A 257 -5.11 24.28 10.11
C GLY A 257 -6.55 24.57 9.66
N MET A 258 -7.38 25.09 10.56
CA MET A 258 -8.75 25.51 10.22
C MET A 258 -8.75 26.55 9.09
N ASN A 259 -7.90 27.57 9.15
CA ASN A 259 -7.75 28.58 8.11
C ASN A 259 -7.38 27.98 6.75
N SER A 260 -6.63 26.87 6.73
CA SER A 260 -6.28 26.19 5.47
C SER A 260 -7.44 25.38 4.90
N ILE A 261 -8.29 24.79 5.75
CA ILE A 261 -9.53 24.16 5.30
C ILE A 261 -10.43 25.23 4.67
N LEU A 262 -10.65 26.35 5.35
CA LEU A 262 -11.48 27.45 4.84
C LEU A 262 -10.91 28.03 3.54
N MET A 263 -9.60 28.28 3.48
CA MET A 263 -8.93 28.78 2.27
C MET A 263 -9.09 27.81 1.08
N PHE A 264 -8.98 26.50 1.33
CA PHE A 264 -9.21 25.51 0.29
C PHE A 264 -10.65 25.57 -0.23
N ARG A 265 -11.64 25.61 0.67
CA ARG A 265 -13.06 25.60 0.32
C ARG A 265 -13.45 26.85 -0.48
N SER A 266 -13.03 28.01 0.00
CA SER A 266 -13.21 29.29 -0.69
C SER A 266 -12.60 29.26 -2.09
N ALA A 267 -11.36 28.78 -2.23
CA ALA A 267 -10.69 28.66 -3.54
C ALA A 267 -11.32 27.62 -4.49
N ARG A 268 -12.15 26.71 -3.98
CA ARG A 268 -12.96 25.78 -4.77
C ARG A 268 -14.39 26.28 -5.03
N GLY A 269 -14.78 27.42 -4.48
CA GLY A 269 -16.16 27.91 -4.54
C GLY A 269 -17.14 26.96 -3.87
N LEU A 270 -16.70 26.27 -2.81
CA LEU A 270 -17.58 25.42 -2.00
C LEU A 270 -18.28 26.27 -0.94
N ASP A 271 -19.45 25.82 -0.51
CA ASP A 271 -20.20 26.46 0.56
C ASP A 271 -19.37 26.54 1.85
N ASP A 272 -19.66 27.55 2.67
CA ASP A 272 -19.11 27.66 4.00
C ASP A 272 -19.46 26.41 4.83
N ILE A 273 -18.64 26.10 5.82
CA ILE A 273 -18.82 24.89 6.64
C ILE A 273 -20.20 24.81 7.27
N GLU A 274 -20.79 25.96 7.63
CA GLU A 274 -22.11 26.05 8.27
C GLU A 274 -23.27 25.84 7.29
N ALA A 275 -23.06 26.07 5.99
CA ALA A 275 -24.08 25.95 4.95
C ALA A 275 -23.98 24.64 4.16
N ALA A 276 -22.81 23.99 4.16
CA ALA A 276 -22.58 22.74 3.44
C ALA A 276 -23.29 21.55 4.09
N GLU A 277 -23.67 20.56 3.28
CA GLU A 277 -24.27 19.34 3.79
C GLU A 277 -23.22 18.47 4.50
N GLY A 278 -23.62 17.78 5.57
CA GLY A 278 -22.68 16.98 6.37
C GLY A 278 -21.96 15.88 5.57
N GLU A 279 -22.59 15.31 4.55
CA GLU A 279 -22.01 14.27 3.69
C GLU A 279 -21.18 14.82 2.52
N ASP A 280 -21.10 16.14 2.36
CA ASP A 280 -20.28 16.75 1.32
C ASP A 280 -18.80 16.49 1.58
N PRO A 281 -17.98 16.30 0.52
CA PRO A 281 -16.55 16.16 0.69
C PRO A 281 -15.95 17.43 1.32
N LEU A 282 -15.12 17.26 2.35
CA LEU A 282 -14.41 18.39 2.94
C LEU A 282 -13.41 18.99 1.95
N PHE A 283 -12.81 18.13 1.10
CA PHE A 283 -11.88 18.49 0.04
C PHE A 283 -12.30 17.91 -1.31
N THR A 284 -12.26 18.73 -2.37
CA THR A 284 -12.74 18.35 -3.71
C THR A 284 -11.74 18.61 -4.82
N THR A 285 -11.86 17.83 -5.88
CA THR A 285 -11.27 18.14 -7.18
C THR A 285 -11.89 19.43 -7.75
N ASN A 286 -11.37 19.93 -8.87
CA ASN A 286 -11.98 21.05 -9.59
C ASN A 286 -13.39 20.75 -10.12
N THR A 287 -13.83 19.49 -10.11
CA THR A 287 -15.18 19.07 -10.53
C THR A 287 -16.15 18.92 -9.35
N GLY A 288 -15.76 19.35 -8.14
CA GLY A 288 -16.59 19.23 -6.93
C GLY A 288 -16.66 17.83 -6.33
N ARG A 289 -16.02 16.82 -6.95
CA ARG A 289 -16.00 15.44 -6.42
C ARG A 289 -14.91 15.26 -5.39
N ALA A 290 -15.09 14.32 -4.46
CA ALA A 290 -14.02 13.89 -3.58
C ALA A 290 -12.80 13.40 -4.38
N TYR A 291 -11.60 13.66 -3.88
CA TYR A 291 -10.40 13.08 -4.47
C TYR A 291 -10.43 11.55 -4.36
N SER A 292 -9.96 10.85 -5.41
CA SER A 292 -9.52 9.47 -5.21
C SER A 292 -8.09 9.47 -4.63
N PRO A 293 -7.70 8.47 -3.81
CA PRO A 293 -6.34 8.40 -3.25
C PRO A 293 -5.25 8.41 -4.32
N SER A 294 -5.50 7.76 -5.47
CA SER A 294 -4.57 7.75 -6.59
C SER A 294 -4.43 9.14 -7.22
N TYR A 295 -5.57 9.80 -7.47
CA TYR A 295 -5.58 11.13 -8.07
C TYR A 295 -4.93 12.18 -7.17
N LEU A 296 -5.24 12.20 -5.86
CA LEU A 296 -4.59 13.13 -4.92
C LEU A 296 -3.07 12.96 -4.91
N SER A 297 -2.60 11.71 -4.86
CA SER A 297 -1.17 11.41 -4.86
C SER A 297 -0.51 11.91 -6.14
N GLN A 298 -1.10 11.66 -7.31
CA GLN A 298 -0.57 12.12 -8.59
C GLN A 298 -0.59 13.65 -8.71
N TYR A 299 -1.70 14.28 -8.32
CA TYR A 299 -1.90 15.72 -8.37
C TYR A 299 -0.84 16.46 -7.55
N ILE A 300 -0.67 16.07 -6.28
CA ILE A 300 0.32 16.69 -5.38
C ILE A 300 1.75 16.41 -5.83
N THR A 301 2.03 15.16 -6.23
CA THR A 301 3.37 14.80 -6.72
C THR A 301 3.76 15.62 -7.96
N LYS A 302 2.82 15.79 -8.89
CA LYS A 302 3.02 16.58 -10.10
C LYS A 302 3.24 18.06 -9.76
N ALA A 303 2.35 18.66 -8.98
CA ALA A 303 2.46 20.07 -8.59
C ALA A 303 3.78 20.38 -7.88
N ILE A 304 4.22 19.51 -6.96
CA ILE A 304 5.50 19.66 -6.26
C ILE A 304 6.67 19.52 -7.22
N LYS A 305 6.64 18.53 -8.13
CA LYS A 305 7.70 18.36 -9.13
C LYS A 305 7.83 19.59 -10.04
N GLU A 306 6.71 20.19 -10.42
CA GLU A 306 6.64 21.39 -11.26
C GLU A 306 7.14 22.66 -10.56
N SER A 307 7.25 22.66 -9.22
CA SER A 307 7.82 23.79 -8.48
C SER A 307 9.29 24.06 -8.78
N GLY A 308 10.03 23.05 -9.26
CA GLY A 308 11.45 23.18 -9.57
C GLY A 308 12.36 23.50 -8.39
N LEU A 309 11.87 23.39 -7.14
CA LEU A 309 12.62 23.76 -5.94
C LEU A 309 13.97 23.02 -5.85
N PRO A 310 15.08 23.70 -5.51
CA PRO A 310 16.43 23.13 -5.61
C PRO A 310 16.62 21.82 -4.85
N PHE A 311 16.02 21.66 -3.67
CA PHE A 311 16.16 20.46 -2.85
C PHE A 311 15.56 19.21 -3.51
N LEU A 312 14.63 19.37 -4.46
CA LEU A 312 14.03 18.27 -5.21
C LEU A 312 15.05 17.57 -6.12
N LYS A 313 16.10 18.28 -6.56
CA LYS A 313 17.12 17.74 -7.47
C LYS A 313 17.92 16.59 -6.88
N PHE A 314 18.04 16.55 -5.56
CA PHE A 314 18.83 15.55 -4.83
C PHE A 314 17.98 14.42 -4.25
N ARG A 315 16.67 14.37 -4.55
CA ARG A 315 15.77 13.30 -4.08
C ARG A 315 15.60 12.20 -5.12
N SER A 316 15.78 10.96 -4.68
CA SER A 316 15.49 9.76 -5.47
C SER A 316 14.00 9.40 -5.51
N SER A 317 13.21 9.86 -4.54
CA SER A 317 11.78 9.55 -4.45
C SER A 317 10.90 10.79 -4.49
N SER A 318 9.77 10.66 -5.16
CA SER A 318 8.74 11.70 -5.25
C SER A 318 8.12 12.08 -3.90
N ILE A 319 7.66 13.32 -3.78
CA ILE A 319 6.95 13.82 -2.60
C ILE A 319 5.46 13.68 -2.83
N GLY A 320 4.78 12.97 -1.93
CA GLY A 320 3.32 12.82 -1.94
C GLY A 320 2.74 12.73 -0.53
N PRO A 321 1.46 12.36 -0.38
CA PRO A 321 0.78 12.37 0.92
C PRO A 321 1.48 11.57 2.03
N HIS A 322 2.06 10.41 1.69
CA HIS A 322 2.82 9.63 2.67
C HIS A 322 4.11 10.33 3.08
N THR A 323 4.77 11.09 2.21
CA THR A 323 5.96 11.89 2.56
C THR A 323 5.61 12.94 3.63
N PHE A 324 4.46 13.60 3.53
CA PHE A 324 4.01 14.56 4.55
C PHE A 324 3.65 13.92 5.89
N ARG A 325 3.13 12.69 5.86
CA ARG A 325 2.95 11.90 7.08
C ARG A 325 4.28 11.53 7.74
N HIS A 326 5.31 11.24 6.95
CA HIS A 326 6.68 11.08 7.47
C HIS A 326 7.21 12.40 8.04
N ALA A 327 6.97 13.51 7.35
CA ALA A 327 7.31 14.84 7.84
C ALA A 327 6.69 15.13 9.21
N PHE A 328 5.41 14.81 9.42
CA PHE A 328 4.76 14.96 10.73
C PHE A 328 5.54 14.22 11.83
N ALA A 329 5.88 12.95 11.62
CA ALA A 329 6.63 12.16 12.60
C ALA A 329 7.99 12.81 12.93
N ILE A 330 8.75 13.17 11.90
CA ILE A 330 10.07 13.80 12.05
C ILE A 330 9.94 15.14 12.77
N ILE A 331 9.01 16.01 12.35
CA ILE A 331 8.78 17.32 12.96
C ILE A 331 8.36 17.18 14.42
N SER A 332 7.45 16.26 14.74
CA SER A 332 7.03 16.00 16.12
C SER A 332 8.20 15.54 17.00
N HIS A 333 9.02 14.61 16.52
CA HIS A 333 10.20 14.14 17.25
C HIS A 333 11.21 15.26 17.49
N LEU A 334 11.52 16.07 16.45
CA LEU A 334 12.39 17.23 16.57
C LEU A 334 11.86 18.31 17.52
N ASN A 335 10.57 18.30 17.83
CA ASN A 335 9.93 19.17 18.83
C ASN A 335 9.77 18.49 20.21
N GLY A 336 10.46 17.38 20.45
CA GLY A 336 10.49 16.69 21.75
C GLY A 336 9.23 15.90 22.07
N VAL A 337 8.38 15.59 21.09
CA VAL A 337 7.20 14.75 21.30
C VAL A 337 7.64 13.30 21.46
N ASP A 338 7.20 12.67 22.54
CA ASP A 338 7.50 11.25 22.80
C ASP A 338 6.99 10.33 21.69
N VAL A 339 7.77 9.31 21.34
CA VAL A 339 7.50 8.39 20.22
C VAL A 339 6.16 7.66 20.38
N TYR A 340 5.73 7.37 21.62
CA TYR A 340 4.43 6.79 21.88
C TYR A 340 3.29 7.75 21.52
N GLN A 341 3.45 9.05 21.81
CA GLN A 341 2.47 10.06 21.42
C GLN A 341 2.41 10.22 19.90
N ILE A 342 3.57 10.23 19.23
CA ILE A 342 3.63 10.24 17.75
C ILE A 342 2.92 9.01 17.17
N MET A 343 3.15 7.82 17.74
CA MET A 343 2.49 6.58 17.34
C MET A 343 0.97 6.68 17.45
N LYS A 344 0.46 7.25 18.55
CA LYS A 344 -0.98 7.46 18.79
C LYS A 344 -1.57 8.46 17.80
N SER A 345 -0.92 9.60 17.56
CA SER A 345 -1.38 10.61 16.59
C SER A 345 -1.45 10.04 15.17
N LEU A 346 -0.45 9.24 14.79
CA LEU A 346 -0.42 8.55 13.49
C LEU A 346 -1.45 7.39 13.42
N GLY A 347 -1.90 6.85 14.56
CA GLY A 347 -2.75 5.67 14.59
C GLY A 347 -2.01 4.42 14.08
N HIS A 348 -0.79 4.22 14.56
CA HIS A 348 -0.03 2.98 14.40
C HIS A 348 -0.36 2.00 15.54
N GLU A 349 -0.47 0.72 15.22
CA GLU A 349 -0.75 -0.33 16.22
C GLU A 349 0.51 -0.82 16.93
N GLN A 350 1.67 -0.71 16.28
CA GLN A 350 2.96 -1.14 16.80
C GLN A 350 3.94 0.03 16.79
N LEU A 351 4.72 0.16 17.86
CA LEU A 351 5.75 1.19 18.00
C LEU A 351 6.81 1.10 16.91
N SER A 352 7.17 -0.13 16.53
CA SER A 352 8.10 -0.44 15.43
C SER A 352 7.72 0.24 14.11
N THR A 353 6.42 0.45 13.85
CA THR A 353 5.95 1.16 12.65
C THR A 353 6.31 2.63 12.72
N THR A 354 6.24 3.26 13.89
CA THR A 354 6.66 4.66 14.08
C THR A 354 8.17 4.79 14.10
N GLU A 355 8.90 3.82 14.66
CA GLU A 355 10.36 3.82 14.66
C GLU A 355 10.94 3.81 13.24
N ILE A 356 10.31 3.10 12.28
CA ILE A 356 10.69 3.13 10.86
C ILE A 356 10.62 4.55 10.28
N TYR A 357 9.71 5.41 10.77
CA TYR A 357 9.57 6.80 10.30
C TYR A 357 10.67 7.71 10.86
N LEU A 358 11.29 7.33 11.98
CA LEU A 358 12.31 8.09 12.70
C LEU A 358 13.71 7.47 12.59
N GLU A 359 13.85 6.32 11.91
CA GLU A 359 15.06 5.51 11.88
C GLU A 359 16.31 6.32 11.53
N LYS A 360 16.27 7.12 10.47
CA LYS A 360 17.40 7.96 10.04
C LYS A 360 17.71 9.11 10.99
N VAL A 361 16.70 9.62 11.69
CA VAL A 361 16.89 10.66 12.72
C VAL A 361 17.59 10.04 13.92
N PHE A 362 17.13 8.86 14.36
CA PHE A 362 17.75 8.11 15.45
C PHE A 362 19.17 7.66 15.13
N GLU A 363 19.46 7.22 13.90
CA GLU A 363 20.82 6.82 13.50
C GLU A 363 21.82 7.98 13.64
N LYS A 364 21.40 9.22 13.36
CA LYS A 364 22.23 10.41 13.56
C LYS A 364 22.31 10.81 15.03
N GLU A 365 21.18 10.94 15.72
CA GLU A 365 21.13 11.38 17.12
C GLU A 365 21.84 10.43 18.08
N ARG A 366 21.75 9.12 17.83
CA ARG A 366 22.39 8.08 18.65
C ARG A 366 23.82 7.78 18.20
N HIS A 367 24.35 8.55 17.26
CA HIS A 367 25.75 8.41 16.88
C HIS A 367 26.65 8.69 18.09
N ALA A 368 27.67 7.86 18.28
CA ALA A 368 28.51 7.89 19.49
C ALA A 368 29.14 9.26 19.76
N ILE A 369 29.34 10.08 18.72
CA ILE A 369 29.88 11.45 18.84
C ILE A 369 29.05 12.34 19.77
N HIS A 370 27.72 12.14 19.83
CA HIS A 370 26.85 12.92 20.72
C HIS A 370 26.98 12.55 22.20
N LEU A 371 27.64 11.43 22.50
CA LEU A 371 27.96 11.00 23.86
C LEU A 371 29.37 11.42 24.28
N TRP A 372 30.16 12.01 23.38
CA TRP A 372 31.49 12.49 23.73
C TRP A 372 31.34 13.70 24.64
N LYS A 373 32.15 13.74 25.70
CA LYS A 373 32.22 14.91 26.57
C LYS A 373 32.97 16.02 25.85
N SER A 374 32.62 17.27 26.14
CA SER A 374 33.21 18.47 25.49
C SER A 374 34.71 18.62 25.74
N ASP A 375 35.28 17.94 26.73
CA ASP A 375 36.71 17.96 27.05
C ASP A 375 37.54 16.93 26.26
N VAL A 376 36.90 15.96 25.59
CA VAL A 376 37.60 14.85 24.89
C VAL A 376 38.46 15.36 23.72
N PHE A 377 38.11 16.50 23.13
CA PHE A 377 38.84 17.13 22.01
C PHE A 377 39.11 18.63 22.21
N GLY A 378 38.98 19.14 23.44
CA GLY A 378 39.25 20.55 23.74
C GLY A 378 38.39 21.50 22.89
N GLU A 379 39.02 22.37 22.11
CA GLU A 379 38.33 23.35 21.26
C GLU A 379 37.77 22.80 19.94
N TYR A 380 38.06 21.54 19.61
CA TYR A 380 37.73 20.95 18.31
C TYR A 380 36.38 20.21 18.27
N ILE A 381 35.68 20.12 19.41
CA ILE A 381 34.30 19.60 19.57
C ILE A 381 33.53 20.57 20.44
#